data_AF-A0A7S2KZQ4-F1
#
_entry.id   AF-A0A7S2KZQ4-F1
#
_cell.length_a   1.000
_cell.length_b   1.000
_cell.length_c   1.000
_cell.angle_alpha   90.00
_cell.angle_beta   90.00
_cell.angle_gamma   90.00
#
_symmetry.space_group_name_H-M   'P 1'
#
loop_
_entity.id
_entity.type
_entity.pdbx_description
1 polymer ?
#
loop_
_entity_poly.entity_id
_entity_poly.type
_entity_poly.pdbx_seq_one_letter_code
_entity_poly.pdbx_strand_id
1 'polypeptide(L)'
;DFPLRIWLVDNSDSMNTMDGLCFVHGKSRAKQMLSCSRWKELKETVRYHAELAMDLGAPTLFRFITDPALANPKIPKDKKQMMGICISEVEKKNHEREWVMTGLKEDDDFQWEDFAHSDFEALTEVLDQVKPRYTTPLAENVRIIKKQIERLHLSLIDNRQRVCVIIATDGIPEDISDFQDAIIELHE
;
A
#
# COMPACT_ATOMS: atom_id res chain seq x y z
N ASP A 1 15.12 -9.80 -9.70
CA ASP A 1 13.83 -9.09 -9.63
C ASP A 1 13.21 -9.13 -8.26
N PHE A 2 12.66 -7.99 -7.84
CA PHE A 2 11.92 -7.88 -6.59
C PHE A 2 10.52 -8.50 -6.74
N PRO A 3 10.00 -9.14 -5.68
CA PRO A 3 8.61 -9.58 -5.69
C PRO A 3 7.68 -8.37 -5.83
N LEU A 4 6.49 -8.58 -6.40
CA LEU A 4 5.40 -7.62 -6.27
C LEU A 4 5.01 -7.56 -4.79
N ARG A 5 5.15 -6.39 -4.19
CA ARG A 5 4.74 -6.15 -2.79
C ARG A 5 3.36 -5.53 -2.77
N ILE A 6 2.44 -6.09 -1.99
CA ILE A 6 1.09 -5.55 -1.80
C ILE A 6 0.91 -5.25 -0.32
N TRP A 7 0.90 -3.98 0.05
CA TRP A 7 0.64 -3.50 1.39
C TRP A 7 -0.84 -3.30 1.60
N LEU A 8 -1.41 -3.94 2.62
CA LEU A 8 -2.68 -3.56 3.20
C LEU A 8 -2.41 -2.57 4.35
N VAL A 9 -2.76 -1.31 4.13
CA VAL A 9 -2.51 -0.19 5.03
C VAL A 9 -3.76 0.09 5.85
N ASP A 10 -3.69 -0.13 7.15
CA ASP A 10 -4.78 0.12 8.07
C ASP A 10 -4.98 1.62 8.32
N ASN A 11 -6.16 2.10 7.95
CA ASN A 11 -6.63 3.47 8.20
C ASN A 11 -8.00 3.47 8.89
N SER A 12 -8.27 2.46 9.72
CA SER A 12 -9.47 2.35 10.56
C SER A 12 -9.45 3.30 11.77
N ASP A 13 -10.59 3.46 12.45
CA ASP A 13 -10.72 4.37 13.61
C ASP A 13 -9.75 4.06 14.76
N SER A 14 -9.40 2.78 14.98
CA SER A 14 -8.48 2.36 16.05
C SER A 14 -7.07 2.94 15.88
N MET A 15 -6.70 3.31 14.64
CA MET A 15 -5.41 3.93 14.33
C MET A 15 -5.28 5.37 14.89
N ASN A 16 -6.36 5.95 15.44
CA ASN A 16 -6.30 7.20 16.19
C ASN A 16 -5.74 7.04 17.63
N THR A 17 -5.56 5.80 18.10
CA THR A 17 -5.05 5.53 19.47
C THR A 17 -3.65 6.11 19.66
N MET A 18 -3.41 6.77 20.80
CA MET A 18 -2.20 7.54 21.13
C MET A 18 -1.13 6.69 21.85
N ASP A 19 -0.93 5.46 21.40
CA ASP A 19 0.07 4.53 21.93
C ASP A 19 1.15 4.15 20.91
N GLY A 20 1.12 4.77 19.72
CA GLY A 20 2.18 4.64 18.72
C GLY A 20 3.45 5.38 19.13
N LEU A 21 4.57 5.02 18.50
CA LEU A 21 5.89 5.59 18.79
C LEU A 21 6.55 6.13 17.51
N CYS A 22 6.91 7.41 17.56
CA CYS A 22 7.55 8.09 16.46
C CYS A 22 8.99 8.45 16.84
N PHE A 23 9.94 8.06 15.99
CA PHE A 23 11.32 8.45 16.14
C PHE A 23 11.52 9.89 15.66
N VAL A 24 12.08 10.76 16.50
CA VAL A 24 12.34 12.15 16.14
C VAL A 24 13.84 12.44 16.15
N HIS A 25 14.34 12.93 15.02
CA HIS A 25 15.70 13.46 14.90
C HIS A 25 15.75 14.85 15.56
N GLY A 26 16.04 14.89 16.86
CA GLY A 26 16.30 16.14 17.57
C GLY A 26 17.64 16.77 17.17
N LYS A 27 17.79 18.09 17.38
CA LYS A 27 19.08 18.80 17.23
C LYS A 27 20.15 18.37 18.26
N SER A 28 19.79 17.56 19.26
CA SER A 28 20.71 17.05 20.28
C SER A 28 21.09 15.59 19.98
N ARG A 29 22.21 15.11 20.54
CA ARG A 29 22.68 13.72 20.40
C ARG A 29 21.74 12.67 21.03
N ALA A 30 20.72 13.08 21.78
CA ALA A 30 19.75 12.17 22.38
C ALA A 30 18.61 11.89 21.39
N LYS A 31 18.62 10.70 20.81
CA LYS A 31 17.50 10.14 20.04
C LYS A 31 16.29 10.02 20.98
N GLN A 32 15.15 10.63 20.63
CA GLN A 32 13.93 10.57 21.44
C GLN A 32 12.82 9.84 20.66
N MET A 33 12.23 8.82 21.29
CA MET A 33 10.96 8.25 20.85
C MET A 33 9.85 9.08 21.50
N LEU A 34 8.97 9.66 20.70
CA LEU A 34 7.82 10.42 21.17
C LEU A 34 6.54 9.62 20.93
N SER A 35 5.60 9.69 21.86
CA SER A 35 4.27 9.12 21.64
C SER A 35 3.57 9.84 20.49
N CYS A 36 2.85 9.06 19.69
CA CYS A 36 2.05 9.53 18.58
C CYS A 36 0.83 8.63 18.38
N SER A 37 -0.05 8.98 17.43
CA SER A 37 -1.09 8.04 17.05
C SER A 37 -0.49 6.85 16.29
N ARG A 38 -1.12 5.67 16.39
CA ARG A 38 -0.76 4.51 15.55
C ARG A 38 -0.73 4.87 14.07
N TRP A 39 -1.68 5.70 13.61
CA TRP A 39 -1.69 6.22 12.23
C TRP A 39 -0.45 7.02 11.89
N LYS A 40 0.03 7.88 12.80
CA LYS A 40 1.24 8.65 12.56
C LYS A 40 2.46 7.74 12.48
N GLU A 41 2.56 6.71 13.32
CA GLU A 41 3.63 5.73 13.20
C GLU A 41 3.57 4.94 11.89
N LEU A 42 2.38 4.41 11.55
CA LEU A 42 2.18 3.61 10.35
C LEU A 42 2.40 4.43 9.07
N LYS A 43 1.90 5.67 8.99
CA LYS A 43 2.08 6.49 7.79
C LYS A 43 3.54 6.79 7.50
N GLU A 44 4.37 7.00 8.54
CA GLU A 44 5.81 7.20 8.36
C GLU A 44 6.50 5.90 7.90
N THR A 45 6.03 4.75 8.40
CA THR A 45 6.49 3.43 7.95
C THR A 45 6.17 3.19 6.48
N VAL A 46 4.93 3.48 6.07
CA VAL A 46 4.49 3.37 4.67
C VAL A 46 5.30 4.30 3.78
N ARG A 47 5.50 5.56 4.19
CA ARG A 47 6.31 6.53 3.43
C ARG A 47 7.74 6.02 3.24
N TYR A 48 8.39 5.55 4.30
CA TYR A 48 9.74 4.97 4.21
C TYR A 48 9.80 3.80 3.22
N HIS A 49 8.82 2.88 3.27
CA HIS A 49 8.80 1.75 2.35
C HIS A 49 8.46 2.13 0.91
N ALA A 50 7.71 3.20 0.68
CA ALA A 50 7.44 3.75 -0.64
C ALA A 50 8.66 4.43 -1.24
N GLU A 51 9.40 5.22 -0.46
CA GLU A 51 10.67 5.84 -0.86
C GLU A 51 11.69 4.75 -1.21
N LEU A 52 11.84 3.73 -0.35
CA LEU A 52 12.70 2.58 -0.63
C LEU A 52 12.25 1.80 -1.89
N ALA A 53 10.94 1.73 -2.16
CA ALA A 53 10.43 1.09 -3.36
C ALA A 53 10.80 1.87 -4.63
N MET A 54 10.65 3.19 -4.59
CA MET A 54 11.02 4.11 -5.65
C MET A 54 12.52 3.99 -5.96
N ASP A 55 13.38 4.13 -4.95
CA ASP A 55 14.84 4.10 -5.09
C ASP A 55 15.36 2.77 -5.66
N LEU A 56 14.68 1.66 -5.33
CA LEU A 56 15.08 0.32 -5.78
C LEU A 56 14.40 -0.12 -7.08
N GLY A 57 13.50 0.68 -7.65
CA GLY A 57 12.66 0.25 -8.78
C GLY A 57 11.77 -0.96 -8.43
N ALA A 58 11.39 -1.11 -7.17
CA ALA A 58 10.79 -2.33 -6.65
C ALA A 58 9.25 -2.20 -6.54
N PRO A 59 8.49 -2.96 -7.35
CA PRO A 59 7.04 -2.78 -7.46
C PRO A 59 6.30 -2.95 -6.15
N THR A 60 5.53 -1.93 -5.81
CA THR A 60 4.83 -1.89 -4.53
C THR A 60 3.46 -1.26 -4.69
N LEU A 61 2.43 -1.99 -4.34
CA LEU A 61 1.05 -1.51 -4.26
C LEU A 61 0.72 -1.23 -2.80
N PHE A 62 0.18 -0.05 -2.54
CA PHE A 62 -0.38 0.34 -1.24
C PHE A 62 -1.90 0.40 -1.36
N ARG A 63 -2.58 -0.51 -0.69
CA ARG A 63 -4.03 -0.59 -0.59
C ARG A 63 -4.47 -0.17 0.79
N PHE A 64 -5.29 0.86 0.90
CA PHE A 64 -5.90 1.25 2.17
C PHE A 64 -7.09 0.33 2.50
N ILE A 65 -7.26 -0.04 3.77
CA ILE A 65 -8.42 -0.85 4.22
C ILE A 65 -9.73 -0.15 3.90
N THR A 66 -9.80 1.15 4.21
CA THR A 66 -10.90 2.03 3.86
C THR A 66 -10.45 2.96 2.74
N ASP A 67 -11.28 3.15 1.72
CA ASP A 67 -11.02 4.12 0.66
C ASP A 67 -10.80 5.54 1.24
N PRO A 68 -9.61 6.14 1.07
CA PRO A 68 -9.30 7.49 1.55
C PRO A 68 -10.30 8.56 1.10
N ALA A 69 -10.85 8.44 -0.11
CA ALA A 69 -11.79 9.41 -0.67
C ALA A 69 -13.14 9.41 0.05
N LEU A 70 -13.52 8.31 0.72
CA LEU A 70 -14.71 8.27 1.58
C LEU A 70 -14.52 9.11 2.85
N ALA A 71 -13.33 9.10 3.43
CA ALA A 71 -13.02 9.82 4.66
C ALA A 71 -12.70 11.31 4.44
N ASN A 72 -12.22 11.68 3.24
CA ASN A 72 -11.91 13.05 2.87
C ASN A 72 -12.29 13.35 1.41
N PRO A 73 -13.40 14.07 1.15
CA PRO A 73 -13.87 14.40 -0.21
C PRO A 73 -12.91 15.27 -1.04
N LYS A 74 -11.85 15.81 -0.43
CA LYS A 74 -10.80 16.56 -1.15
C LYS A 74 -9.82 15.66 -1.88
N ILE A 75 -9.72 14.39 -1.47
CA ILE A 75 -8.93 13.40 -2.20
C ILE A 75 -9.67 13.15 -3.52
N PRO A 76 -9.03 13.39 -4.68
CA PRO A 76 -9.68 13.20 -5.97
C PRO A 76 -10.23 11.79 -6.10
N LYS A 77 -11.46 11.64 -6.63
CA LYS A 77 -12.13 10.32 -6.74
C LYS A 77 -11.41 9.35 -7.69
N ASP A 78 -10.54 9.87 -8.54
CA ASP A 78 -9.64 9.12 -9.41
C ASP A 78 -8.42 8.57 -8.65
N LYS A 79 -8.08 9.13 -7.48
CA LYS A 79 -7.12 8.52 -6.54
C LYS A 79 -7.84 7.40 -5.80
N LYS A 80 -7.60 6.18 -6.31
CA LYS A 80 -8.25 4.95 -5.88
C LYS A 80 -7.79 4.56 -4.48
N GLN A 81 -8.53 3.65 -3.86
CA GLN A 81 -8.12 2.92 -2.65
C GLN A 81 -6.74 2.22 -2.77
N MET A 82 -6.18 2.14 -3.99
CA MET A 82 -4.86 1.58 -4.28
C MET A 82 -3.97 2.59 -5.00
N MET A 83 -2.72 2.65 -4.57
CA MET A 83 -1.67 3.51 -5.11
C MET A 83 -0.44 2.65 -5.39
N GLY A 84 0.15 2.73 -6.58
CA GLY A 84 1.34 1.96 -6.96
C GLY A 84 2.61 2.80 -6.93
N ILE A 85 3.75 2.16 -6.67
CA ILE A 85 5.11 2.69 -6.88
C ILE A 85 5.82 1.71 -7.82
N CYS A 86 6.32 2.19 -8.95
CA CYS A 86 6.93 1.36 -10.01
C CYS A 86 5.99 0.28 -10.56
N ILE A 87 4.67 0.52 -10.43
CA ILE A 87 3.60 -0.31 -10.97
C ILE A 87 2.39 0.58 -11.24
N SER A 88 1.74 0.42 -12.38
CA SER A 88 0.61 1.26 -12.78
C SER A 88 -0.55 0.43 -13.31
N GLU A 89 -1.76 0.93 -13.11
CA GLU A 89 -2.97 0.31 -13.64
C GLU A 89 -3.19 0.76 -15.07
N VAL A 90 -3.30 -0.20 -15.99
CA VAL A 90 -3.51 0.03 -17.41
C VAL A 90 -4.86 -0.56 -17.81
N GLU A 91 -5.59 0.20 -18.61
CA GLU A 91 -6.85 -0.24 -19.21
C GLU A 91 -6.57 -1.02 -20.50
N LYS A 92 -7.00 -2.28 -20.54
CA LYS A 92 -6.93 -3.12 -21.73
C LYS A 92 -8.05 -2.74 -22.71
N LYS A 93 -7.90 -3.18 -23.97
CA LYS A 93 -8.88 -2.94 -25.05
C LYS A 93 -10.30 -3.44 -24.75
N ASN A 94 -10.44 -4.41 -23.84
CA ASN A 94 -11.72 -4.95 -23.38
C ASN A 94 -12.29 -4.21 -22.16
N HIS A 95 -11.73 -3.05 -21.77
CA HIS A 95 -12.07 -2.29 -20.57
C HIS A 95 -11.76 -3.01 -19.25
N GLU A 96 -11.04 -4.13 -19.29
CA GLU A 96 -10.47 -4.71 -18.08
C GLU A 96 -9.26 -3.87 -17.66
N ARG A 97 -9.14 -3.66 -16.35
CA ARG A 97 -8.00 -2.96 -15.78
C ARG A 97 -7.04 -3.96 -15.17
N GLU A 98 -5.76 -3.83 -15.51
CA GLU A 98 -4.70 -4.70 -15.03
C GLU A 98 -3.55 -3.84 -14.50
N TRP A 99 -2.95 -4.26 -13.39
CA TRP A 99 -1.72 -3.64 -12.92
C TRP A 99 -0.53 -4.22 -13.68
N VAL A 100 0.24 -3.33 -14.31
CA VAL A 100 1.44 -3.68 -15.05
C VAL A 100 2.63 -2.95 -14.45
N MET A 101 3.75 -3.63 -14.47
CA MET A 101 5.04 -3.10 -14.08
C MET A 101 5.42 -1.91 -14.96
N THR A 102 5.66 -0.74 -14.38
CA THR A 102 6.17 0.42 -15.11
C THR A 102 7.69 0.35 -15.20
N GLY A 103 8.25 0.62 -16.39
CA GLY A 103 9.68 0.88 -16.56
C GLY A 103 10.63 -0.32 -16.65
N LEU A 104 10.16 -1.58 -16.63
CA LEU A 104 11.05 -2.77 -16.76
C LEU A 104 11.51 -3.11 -18.19
N LYS A 105 11.27 -2.23 -19.18
CA LYS A 105 11.82 -2.45 -20.52
C LYS A 105 13.22 -1.85 -20.60
N GLU A 106 14.21 -2.71 -20.80
CA GLU A 106 15.66 -2.41 -20.85
C GLU A 106 16.09 -1.41 -21.95
N ASP A 107 15.18 -0.97 -22.83
CA ASP A 107 15.55 -0.30 -24.08
C ASP A 107 15.22 1.20 -24.19
N ASP A 108 14.64 1.85 -23.18
CA ASP A 108 14.46 3.32 -23.21
C ASP A 108 14.96 3.97 -21.91
N ASP A 109 15.98 4.80 -22.07
CA ASP A 109 16.69 5.60 -21.06
C ASP A 109 15.81 6.76 -20.50
N PHE A 110 14.50 6.54 -20.32
CA PHE A 110 13.52 7.62 -20.13
C PHE A 110 12.50 7.37 -18.99
N GLN A 111 12.54 8.28 -18.01
CA GLN A 111 11.46 8.74 -17.12
C GLN A 111 10.85 7.80 -16.08
N TRP A 112 11.30 6.54 -15.93
CA TRP A 112 10.73 5.69 -14.86
C TRP A 112 10.93 6.28 -13.46
N GLU A 113 12.06 6.95 -13.22
CA GLU A 113 12.33 7.68 -11.98
C GLU A 113 11.34 8.82 -11.77
N ASP A 114 11.02 9.59 -12.82
CA ASP A 114 10.05 10.69 -12.75
C ASP A 114 8.63 10.16 -12.43
N PHE A 115 8.24 9.02 -13.04
CA PHE A 115 6.97 8.38 -12.72
C PHE A 115 6.94 7.87 -11.28
N ALA A 116 8.00 7.20 -10.82
CA ALA A 116 8.08 6.68 -9.46
C ALA A 116 8.09 7.82 -8.42
N HIS A 117 8.75 8.95 -8.71
CA HIS A 117 8.70 10.16 -7.89
C HIS A 117 7.29 10.75 -7.86
N SER A 118 6.63 10.90 -9.02
CA SER A 118 5.25 11.39 -9.09
C SER A 118 4.28 10.50 -8.30
N ASP A 119 4.44 9.18 -8.41
CA ASP A 119 3.64 8.21 -7.65
C ASP A 119 3.90 8.32 -6.14
N PHE A 120 5.16 8.49 -5.74
CA PHE A 120 5.57 8.69 -4.34
C PHE A 120 4.99 9.98 -3.75
N GLU A 121 5.05 11.08 -4.49
CA GLU A 121 4.46 12.36 -4.09
C GLU A 121 2.94 12.23 -3.92
N ALA A 122 2.26 11.58 -4.88
CA ALA A 122 0.83 11.35 -4.81
C ALA A 122 0.42 10.47 -3.61
N LEU A 123 1.18 9.41 -3.32
CA LEU A 123 0.95 8.59 -2.14
C LEU A 123 1.16 9.41 -0.86
N THR A 124 2.23 10.20 -0.79
CA THR A 124 2.54 11.04 0.37
C THR A 124 1.44 12.07 0.63
N GLU A 125 0.92 12.72 -0.42
CA GLU A 125 -0.20 13.64 -0.33
C GLU A 125 -1.45 12.94 0.23
N VAL A 126 -1.78 11.74 -0.24
CA VAL A 126 -2.91 10.94 0.27
C VAL A 126 -2.69 10.59 1.75
N LEU A 127 -1.50 10.11 2.12
CA LEU A 127 -1.16 9.75 3.52
C LEU A 127 -1.35 10.92 4.48
N ASP A 128 -1.00 12.14 4.08
CA ASP A 128 -1.15 13.33 4.91
C ASP A 128 -2.59 13.84 4.99
N GLN A 129 -3.45 13.46 4.03
CA GLN A 129 -4.87 13.83 3.99
C GLN A 129 -5.81 12.79 4.62
N VAL A 130 -5.36 11.53 4.75
CA VAL A 130 -6.15 10.45 5.37
C VAL A 130 -6.38 10.75 6.85
N LYS A 131 -7.64 10.61 7.25
CA LYS A 131 -8.06 10.58 8.66
C LYS A 131 -8.55 9.17 8.95
N PRO A 132 -7.97 8.46 9.93
CA PRO A 132 -8.39 7.11 10.21
C PRO A 132 -9.85 7.09 10.65
N ARG A 133 -10.64 6.23 9.99
CA ARG A 133 -12.10 6.13 10.13
C ARG A 133 -12.63 4.74 9.79
N TYR A 134 -13.82 4.45 10.30
CA TYR A 134 -14.55 3.21 10.07
C TYR A 134 -13.86 2.00 10.71
N THR A 135 -14.30 0.81 10.32
CA THR A 135 -13.89 -0.44 10.94
C THR A 135 -12.75 -1.12 10.16
N THR A 136 -12.35 -2.31 10.59
CA THR A 136 -11.20 -3.06 10.05
C THR A 136 -11.67 -4.40 9.49
N PRO A 137 -12.40 -4.42 8.35
CA PRO A 137 -12.83 -5.66 7.72
C PRO A 137 -11.64 -6.35 7.04
N LEU A 138 -10.76 -6.92 7.86
CA LEU A 138 -9.44 -7.39 7.46
C LEU A 138 -9.54 -8.62 6.55
N ALA A 139 -10.43 -9.56 6.87
CA ALA A 139 -10.70 -10.75 6.08
C ALA A 139 -11.17 -10.41 4.66
N GLU A 140 -12.15 -9.51 4.53
CA GLU A 140 -12.65 -9.07 3.22
C GLU A 140 -11.54 -8.39 2.39
N ASN A 141 -10.70 -7.57 3.02
CA ASN A 141 -9.59 -6.95 2.31
C ASN A 141 -8.52 -7.95 1.85
N VAL A 142 -8.25 -8.99 2.64
CA VAL A 142 -7.37 -10.10 2.22
C VAL A 142 -7.96 -10.84 1.02
N ARG A 143 -9.26 -11.15 1.03
CA ARG A 143 -9.93 -11.80 -0.11
C ARG A 143 -9.95 -10.93 -1.37
N ILE A 144 -10.09 -9.61 -1.21
CA ILE A 144 -9.95 -8.66 -2.33
C ILE A 144 -8.53 -8.72 -2.91
N ILE A 145 -7.50 -8.77 -2.06
CA ILE A 145 -6.10 -8.94 -2.51
C ILE A 145 -5.93 -10.26 -3.25
N LYS A 146 -6.47 -11.38 -2.75
CA LYS A 146 -6.47 -12.66 -3.47
C LYS A 146 -7.03 -12.52 -4.88
N LYS A 147 -8.24 -11.96 -5.02
CA LYS A 147 -8.89 -11.74 -6.32
C LYS A 147 -8.06 -10.85 -7.25
N GLN A 148 -7.29 -9.90 -6.69
CA GLN A 148 -6.39 -9.07 -7.48
C GLN A 148 -5.18 -9.87 -7.98
N ILE A 149 -4.56 -10.67 -7.11
CA ILE A 149 -3.45 -11.55 -7.49
C ILE A 149 -3.90 -12.54 -8.57
N GLU A 150 -5.09 -13.13 -8.43
CA GLU A 150 -5.71 -14.01 -9.43
C GLU A 150 -5.90 -13.30 -10.78
N ARG A 151 -6.23 -12.00 -10.81
CA ARG A 151 -6.32 -11.26 -12.07
C ARG A 151 -4.96 -11.02 -12.71
N LEU A 152 -3.89 -10.94 -11.93
CA LEU A 152 -2.52 -10.73 -12.39
C LEU A 152 -1.79 -12.04 -12.71
N HIS A 153 -2.37 -13.21 -12.44
CA HIS A 153 -1.64 -14.49 -12.41
C HIS A 153 -0.86 -14.79 -13.69
N LEU A 154 -1.43 -14.53 -14.89
CA LEU A 154 -0.72 -14.76 -16.16
C LEU A 154 0.53 -13.89 -16.28
N SER A 155 0.41 -12.59 -15.97
CA SER A 155 1.54 -11.66 -15.99
C SER A 155 2.60 -12.03 -14.94
N LEU A 156 2.17 -12.44 -13.74
CA LEU A 156 3.07 -12.89 -12.69
C LEU A 156 3.83 -14.16 -13.10
N ILE A 157 3.16 -15.13 -13.76
CA ILE A 157 3.78 -16.36 -14.27
C ILE A 157 4.78 -16.04 -15.39
N ASP A 158 4.35 -15.24 -16.38
CA ASP A 158 5.19 -14.85 -17.52
C ASP A 158 6.47 -14.13 -17.07
N ASN A 159 6.34 -13.27 -16.06
CA ASN A 159 7.45 -12.52 -15.47
C ASN A 159 8.20 -13.28 -14.36
N ARG A 160 7.83 -14.54 -14.06
CA ARG A 160 8.39 -15.36 -12.95
C ARG A 160 8.40 -14.61 -11.60
N GLN A 161 7.40 -13.78 -11.38
CA GLN A 161 7.34 -12.85 -10.27
C GLN A 161 6.61 -13.47 -9.07
N ARG A 162 7.25 -13.41 -7.90
CA ARG A 162 6.61 -13.77 -6.63
C ARG A 162 5.80 -12.58 -6.10
N VAL A 163 4.74 -12.87 -5.36
CA VAL A 163 3.95 -11.85 -4.65
C VAL A 163 4.24 -11.94 -3.15
N CYS A 164 4.40 -10.79 -2.50
CA CYS A 164 4.50 -10.66 -1.05
C CYS A 164 3.38 -9.74 -0.58
N VAL A 165 2.48 -10.26 0.26
CA VAL A 165 1.42 -9.46 0.89
C VAL A 165 1.89 -9.04 2.28
N ILE A 166 1.88 -7.74 2.54
CA ILE A 166 2.24 -7.14 3.83
C ILE A 166 0.95 -6.58 4.45
N ILE A 167 0.57 -7.08 5.62
CA ILE A 167 -0.58 -6.57 6.36
C ILE A 167 -0.05 -5.66 7.48
N ALA A 168 -0.28 -4.36 7.34
CA ALA A 168 0.19 -3.35 8.27
C ALA A 168 -1.02 -2.76 9.02
N THR A 169 -1.31 -3.36 10.17
CA THR A 169 -2.49 -3.12 11.02
C THR A 169 -2.08 -3.10 12.50
N ASP A 170 -2.94 -2.56 13.36
CA ASP A 170 -2.77 -2.64 14.82
C ASP A 170 -3.12 -4.00 15.42
N GLY A 171 -3.53 -4.96 14.58
CA GLY A 171 -3.42 -6.40 14.85
C GLY A 171 -4.69 -7.07 15.34
N ILE A 172 -5.83 -6.37 15.39
CA ILE A 172 -7.09 -6.96 15.87
C ILE A 172 -8.11 -7.02 14.72
N PRO A 173 -8.26 -8.18 14.05
CA PRO A 173 -9.38 -8.36 13.12
C PRO A 173 -10.71 -8.35 13.87
N GLU A 174 -11.78 -7.91 13.21
CA GLU A 174 -13.15 -7.95 13.75
C GLU A 174 -13.60 -9.39 14.05
N ASP A 175 -13.23 -10.34 13.18
CA ASP A 175 -13.47 -11.77 13.32
C ASP A 175 -12.19 -12.55 13.05
N ILE A 176 -11.68 -13.25 14.06
CA ILE A 176 -10.44 -14.03 13.98
C ILE A 176 -10.62 -15.27 13.10
N SER A 177 -11.78 -15.93 13.15
CA SER A 177 -12.03 -17.15 12.38
C SER A 177 -12.12 -16.81 10.89
N ASP A 178 -12.89 -15.78 10.54
CA ASP A 178 -13.03 -15.34 9.16
C ASP A 178 -11.69 -14.84 8.59
N PHE A 179 -10.88 -14.17 9.42
CA PHE A 179 -9.54 -13.75 9.02
C PHE A 179 -8.60 -14.94 8.78
N GLN A 180 -8.65 -15.98 9.62
CA GLN A 180 -7.86 -17.20 9.41
C GLN A 180 -8.24 -17.88 8.09
N ASP A 181 -9.53 -18.01 7.80
CA ASP A 181 -10.03 -18.57 6.55
C ASP A 181 -9.53 -17.75 5.36
N ALA A 182 -9.59 -16.41 5.43
CA ALA A 182 -9.08 -15.53 4.37
C ALA A 182 -7.56 -15.68 4.14
N ILE A 183 -6.76 -15.92 5.18
CA ILE A 183 -5.32 -16.17 5.05
C ILE A 183 -5.03 -17.53 4.42
N ILE A 184 -5.80 -18.57 4.78
CA ILE A 184 -5.72 -19.89 4.14
C ILE A 184 -6.06 -19.76 2.65
N GLU A 185 -7.17 -19.10 2.33
CA GLU A 185 -7.57 -18.82 0.96
C GLU A 185 -6.45 -18.07 0.21
N LEU A 186 -5.82 -17.05 0.78
CA LEU A 186 -4.75 -16.30 0.11
C LEU A 186 -3.54 -17.19 -0.28
N HIS A 187 -3.29 -18.27 0.45
CA HIS A 187 -2.20 -19.21 0.18
C HIS A 187 -2.52 -20.25 -0.90
N GLU A 188 -3.80 -20.49 -1.19
CA GLU A 188 -4.30 -21.42 -2.22
C GLU A 188 -4.43 -20.77 -3.60
#